data_AF-A0A259LIH8-F1
#
_entry.id   AF-A0A259LIH8-F1
#
_cell.length_a   1.000
_cell.length_b   1.000
_cell.length_c   1.000
_cell.angle_alpha   90.00
_cell.angle_beta   90.00
_cell.angle_gamma   90.00
#
_symmetry.space_group_name_H-M   'P 1'
#
loop_
_entity.id
_entity.type
_entity.pdbx_description
1 polymer ?
#
loop_
_entity_poly.entity_id
_entity_poly.type
_entity_poly.pdbx_seq_one_letter_code
_entity_poly.pdbx_strand_id
1 'polypeptide(L)'
;LAQRSGAAVMPYAISTRPAPRLNSWDRFIIPLPFTRGAIVFGSLIDCPRDASPEALQEALQRGMDEATRRAETLAGYPVQPAKPELMTE
;
A
#
# COMPACT_ATOMS: atom_id res chain seq x y z
N LEU A 1 -13.86 -5.10 10.41
CA LEU A 1 -14.14 -6.51 10.00
C LEU A 1 -13.12 -7.45 10.61
N ALA A 2 -11.82 -7.28 10.31
CA ALA A 2 -10.72 -8.12 10.80
C ALA A 2 -10.76 -8.40 12.31
N GLN A 3 -10.88 -7.37 13.15
CA GLN A 3 -11.00 -7.53 14.61
C GLN A 3 -12.21 -8.38 15.04
N ARG A 4 -13.34 -8.23 14.34
CA ARG A 4 -14.56 -8.98 14.65
C ARG A 4 -14.48 -10.44 14.17
N SER A 5 -13.69 -10.73 13.15
CA SER A 5 -13.51 -12.08 12.62
C SER A 5 -12.27 -12.80 13.20
N GLY A 6 -11.39 -12.08 13.91
CA GLY A 6 -10.10 -12.62 14.35
C GLY A 6 -9.12 -12.86 13.19
N ALA A 7 -9.33 -12.20 12.05
CA ALA A 7 -8.47 -12.36 10.88
C ALA A 7 -7.29 -11.37 10.93
N ALA A 8 -6.12 -11.81 10.51
CA ALA A 8 -5.01 -10.91 10.21
C ALA A 8 -5.25 -10.14 8.90
N VAL A 9 -4.67 -8.95 8.80
CA VAL A 9 -4.70 -8.12 7.60
C VAL A 9 -3.34 -8.20 6.91
N MET A 10 -3.32 -8.44 5.60
CA MET A 10 -2.09 -8.44 4.80
C MET A 10 -2.04 -7.16 3.95
N PRO A 11 -1.15 -6.20 4.25
CA PRO A 11 -0.85 -5.10 3.36
C PRO A 11 -0.32 -5.65 2.04
N TYR A 12 -0.79 -5.13 0.91
CA TYR A 12 -0.19 -5.43 -0.38
C TYR A 12 -0.20 -4.20 -1.26
N ALA A 13 0.78 -4.12 -2.17
CA ALA A 13 0.90 -3.03 -3.11
C ALA A 13 1.24 -3.55 -4.50
N ILE A 14 0.81 -2.81 -5.51
CA ILE A 14 1.06 -3.08 -6.92
C ILE A 14 1.62 -1.81 -7.55
N SER A 15 2.71 -1.93 -8.29
CA SER A 15 3.29 -0.82 -9.06
C SER A 15 3.73 -1.30 -10.43
N THR A 16 3.56 -0.47 -11.46
CA THR A 16 3.91 -0.78 -12.85
C THR A 16 4.49 0.45 -13.56
N ARG A 17 5.49 0.26 -14.44
CA ARG A 17 6.13 1.35 -15.21
C ARG A 17 6.53 0.90 -16.62
N PRO A 18 6.30 1.72 -17.67
CA PRO A 18 5.47 2.94 -17.70
C PRO A 18 3.96 2.65 -17.61
N ALA A 19 3.23 3.36 -16.74
CA ALA A 19 1.79 3.13 -16.57
C ALA A 19 1.02 4.46 -16.50
N PRO A 20 0.42 4.92 -17.62
CA PRO A 20 -0.47 6.08 -17.59
C PRO A 20 -1.67 5.82 -16.66
N ARG A 21 -2.10 6.90 -15.99
CA ARG A 21 -3.27 6.88 -15.11
C ARG A 21 -4.40 7.64 -15.78
N LEU A 22 -5.59 7.05 -15.79
CA LEU A 22 -6.77 7.72 -16.33
C LEU A 22 -7.15 8.92 -15.46
N ASN A 23 -7.74 9.94 -16.09
CA ASN A 23 -8.34 11.08 -15.38
C ASN A 23 -9.79 10.77 -14.95
N SER A 24 -10.01 9.56 -14.43
CA SER A 24 -11.25 9.15 -13.78
C SER A 24 -11.15 9.32 -12.27
N TRP A 25 -12.29 9.23 -11.59
CA TRP A 25 -12.39 9.36 -10.13
C TRP A 25 -11.53 8.34 -9.38
N ASP A 26 -11.27 7.16 -9.98
CA ASP A 26 -10.49 6.08 -9.39
C ASP A 26 -9.00 6.09 -9.80
N ARG A 27 -8.60 6.97 -10.74
CA ARG A 27 -7.21 7.07 -11.26
C ARG A 27 -6.64 5.72 -11.76
N PHE A 28 -7.47 4.94 -12.47
CA PHE A 28 -7.10 3.62 -13.00
C PHE A 28 -5.72 3.61 -13.67
N ILE A 29 -4.88 2.65 -13.29
CA ILE A 29 -3.56 2.44 -13.88
C ILE A 29 -3.71 1.52 -15.09
N ILE A 30 -3.24 1.97 -16.26
CA ILE A 30 -3.16 1.12 -17.46
C ILE A 30 -1.70 0.71 -17.66
N PRO A 31 -1.32 -0.55 -17.36
CA PRO A 31 -0.01 -1.06 -17.73
C PRO A 31 0.07 -1.17 -19.25
N LEU A 32 1.04 -0.50 -19.87
CA LEU A 32 1.34 -0.70 -21.29
C LEU A 32 1.95 -2.10 -21.52
N PRO A 33 1.94 -2.60 -22.77
CA PRO A 33 2.71 -3.79 -23.13
C PRO A 33 4.18 -3.64 -22.73
N PHE A 34 4.78 -4.72 -22.21
CA PHE A 34 6.19 -4.78 -21.77
C PHE A 34 6.55 -3.87 -20.60
N THR A 35 5.57 -3.47 -19.79
CA THR A 35 5.82 -2.79 -18.52
C THR A 35 6.52 -3.68 -17.52
N ARG A 36 7.34 -3.06 -16.68
CA ARG A 36 7.86 -3.70 -15.47
C ARG A 36 6.86 -3.48 -14.35
N GLY A 37 6.37 -4.58 -13.80
CA GLY A 37 5.41 -4.57 -12.70
C GLY A 37 5.91 -5.35 -11.49
N ALA A 38 5.45 -4.97 -10.31
CA ALA A 38 5.70 -5.69 -9.08
C ALA A 38 4.43 -5.73 -8.22
N ILE A 39 4.18 -6.90 -7.63
CA ILE A 39 3.18 -7.10 -6.59
C ILE A 39 3.96 -7.49 -5.34
N VAL A 40 3.75 -6.77 -4.24
CA VAL A 40 4.42 -7.00 -2.97
C VAL A 40 3.39 -7.30 -1.91
N PHE A 41 3.59 -8.41 -1.21
CA PHE A 41 2.84 -8.79 -0.03
C PHE A 41 3.68 -8.44 1.20
N GLY A 42 3.13 -7.59 2.06
CA GLY A 42 3.73 -7.22 3.34
C GLY A 42 3.47 -8.27 4.42
N SER A 43 4.05 -8.03 5.59
CA SER A 43 3.85 -8.87 6.77
C SER A 43 2.40 -8.84 7.22
N LEU A 44 1.91 -9.98 7.72
CA LEU A 44 0.59 -10.06 8.35
C LEU A 44 0.53 -9.18 9.60
N ILE A 45 -0.57 -8.45 9.74
CA ILE A 45 -0.87 -7.61 10.88
C ILE A 45 -2.03 -8.24 11.62
N ASP A 46 -1.77 -8.77 12.80
CA ASP A 46 -2.82 -9.28 13.66
C ASP A 46 -3.74 -8.15 14.12
N CYS A 47 -5.03 -8.42 14.17
CA CYS A 47 -6.05 -7.47 14.59
C CYS A 47 -6.81 -8.00 15.81
N PRO A 48 -6.21 -8.02 17.01
CA PRO A 48 -6.91 -8.38 18.24
C PRO A 48 -8.13 -7.48 18.49
N ARG A 49 -9.14 -8.01 19.19
CA ARG A 49 -10.37 -7.26 19.51
C ARG A 49 -10.14 -6.08 20.46
N ASP A 50 -9.13 -6.21 21.31
CA ASP A 50 -8.71 -5.27 22.34
C ASP A 50 -7.62 -4.32 21.87
N ALA A 51 -7.11 -4.48 20.64
CA ALA A 51 -6.14 -3.56 20.07
C ALA A 51 -6.76 -2.17 19.85
N SER A 52 -5.98 -1.13 20.19
CA SER A 52 -6.35 0.26 19.94
C SER A 52 -6.53 0.49 18.43
N PRO A 53 -7.61 1.19 18.02
CA PRO A 53 -7.81 1.57 16.61
C PRO A 53 -6.62 2.36 16.04
N GLU A 54 -6.04 3.27 16.82
CA GLU A 54 -4.93 4.13 16.44
C GLU A 54 -3.66 3.30 16.20
N ALA A 55 -3.35 2.37 17.11
CA ALA A 55 -2.20 1.48 16.97
C ALA A 55 -2.32 0.57 15.73
N LEU A 56 -3.53 0.07 15.46
CA LEU A 56 -3.79 -0.71 14.24
C LEU A 56 -3.68 0.14 12.98
N GLN A 57 -4.22 1.36 13.00
CA GLN A 57 -4.11 2.29 11.88
C GLN A 57 -2.66 2.61 11.56
N GLU A 58 -1.84 2.89 12.56
CA GLU A 58 -0.41 3.12 12.38
C GLU A 58 0.33 1.89 11.82
N ALA A 59 0.03 0.69 12.35
CA ALA A 59 0.64 -0.54 11.86
C ALA A 59 0.28 -0.80 10.39
N LEU A 60 -0.98 -0.59 10.02
CA LEU A 60 -1.46 -0.70 8.65
C LEU A 60 -0.82 0.34 7.73
N GLN A 61 -0.73 1.59 8.17
CA GLN A 61 -0.09 2.68 7.42
C GLN A 61 1.37 2.34 7.12
N ARG A 62 2.14 1.95 8.15
CA ARG A 62 3.54 1.53 8.00
C ARG A 62 3.68 0.35 7.03
N GLY A 63 2.84 -0.67 7.16
CA GLY A 63 2.87 -1.84 6.28
C GLY A 63 2.54 -1.52 4.82
N MET A 64 1.56 -0.64 4.58
CA MET A 64 1.21 -0.17 3.24
C MET A 64 2.32 0.68 2.62
N ASP A 65 2.95 1.56 3.39
CA ASP A 65 4.05 2.41 2.93
C ASP A 65 5.28 1.59 2.55
N GLU A 66 5.62 0.57 3.34
CA GLU A 66 6.71 -0.36 3.04
C GLU A 66 6.43 -1.16 1.77
N ALA A 67 5.24 -1.78 1.68
CA ALA A 67 4.85 -2.57 0.51
C ALA A 67 4.86 -1.70 -0.76
N THR A 68 4.35 -0.47 -0.68
CA THR A 68 4.31 0.49 -1.79
C THR A 68 5.72 0.85 -2.24
N ARG A 69 6.59 1.27 -1.31
CA ARG A 69 7.98 1.64 -1.62
C ARG A 69 8.74 0.49 -2.26
N ARG A 70 8.52 -0.73 -1.78
CA ARG A 70 9.14 -1.93 -2.33
C ARG A 70 8.62 -2.24 -3.74
N ALA A 71 7.32 -2.14 -3.98
CA ALA A 71 6.71 -2.36 -5.28
C ALA A 71 7.21 -1.34 -6.31
N GLU A 72 7.24 -0.06 -5.94
CA GLU A 72 7.76 1.03 -6.78
C GLU A 72 9.24 0.82 -7.14
N THR A 73 10.07 0.45 -6.17
CA THR A 73 11.49 0.14 -6.39
C THR A 73 11.66 -1.00 -7.40
N LEU A 74 10.88 -2.08 -7.26
CA LEU A 74 10.94 -3.24 -8.15
C LEU A 74 10.44 -2.92 -9.57
N ALA A 75 9.41 -2.08 -9.68
CA ALA A 75 8.88 -1.57 -10.94
C ALA A 75 9.84 -0.57 -11.63
N GLY A 76 10.84 -0.04 -10.90
CA GLY A 76 11.85 0.86 -11.43
C GLY A 76 11.46 2.34 -11.35
N TYR A 77 10.59 2.72 -10.42
CA TYR A 77 10.41 4.11 -10.04
C TYR A 77 11.59 4.58 -9.18
N PRO A 78 11.99 5.87 -9.28
CA PRO A 78 12.89 6.45 -8.30
C PRO A 78 12.24 6.38 -6.91
N VAL A 79 13.05 6.14 -5.88
CA VAL A 79 12.56 6.11 -4.49
C VAL A 79 11.91 7.45 -4.19
N GLN A 80 10.59 7.44 -4.04
CA GLN A 80 9.85 8.62 -3.61
C GLN A 80 10.07 8.79 -2.09
N PRO A 81 10.31 10.02 -1.61
CA PRO A 81 10.31 10.28 -0.18
C PRO A 81 8.95 9.88 0.41
N ALA A 82 8.94 9.44 1.66
CA ALA A 82 7.70 9.13 2.38
C ALA A 82 6.73 10.30 2.22
N LYS A 83 5.46 9.99 1.93
CA LYS A 83 4.42 11.00 1.79
C LYS A 83 4.40 11.84 3.08
N PRO A 84 4.50 13.18 3.03
CA PRO A 84 4.47 13.99 4.23
C PRO A 84 3.19 13.64 4.99
N GLU A 85 3.34 13.34 6.28
CA GLU A 85 2.21 13.11 7.18
C GLU A 85 1.22 14.25 6.97
N LEU A 86 -0.03 13.90 6.62
CA LEU A 86 -1.10 14.88 6.50
C LEU A 86 -1.18 15.59 7.86
N MET A 87 -0.69 16.82 7.93
CA MET A 87 -0.84 17.68 9.10
C MET A 87 -2.32 17.72 9.41
N THR A 88 -2.67 17.15 10.56
CA THR A 88 -4.01 17.21 11.11
C THR A 88 -4.19 18.65 11.59
N GLU A 89 -4.98 19.44 10.87
CA GLU A 89 -5.61 20.65 11.41
C GLU A 89 -6.89 20.27 12.16
#